data_AF-A0A6S7HD53-F1
#
_entry.id   AF-A0A6S7HD53-F1
#
_cell.length_a   1.000
_cell.length_b   1.000
_cell.length_c   1.000
_cell.angle_alpha   90.00
_cell.angle_beta   90.00
_cell.angle_gamma   90.00
#
_symmetry.space_group_name_H-M   'P 1'
#
loop_
_entity.id
_entity.type
_entity.pdbx_description
1 polymer ?
#
loop_
_entity_poly.entity_id
_entity_poly.type
_entity_poly.pdbx_seq_one_letter_code
_entity_poly.pdbx_strand_id
1 'polypeptide(L)'
;MSSGHTVIGGKIDEEEKYIAPTVLVDVTPSDPVMQEEIFGPLLPIINVESTEEAIDFINCREKPLALYVFANDHKTVDKFVEETSSGAVCANDTMIYVSADHVPFGGVGHSGTGAYHGKTGFEEFSHKKPVYATKQMMESVNTLRYPPYNDTNVSRVVWLIGKSLKRSPSDILFIPCLLLGFLCSFVMKIIGLPRYFLS
;
A
#
# COMPACT_ATOMS: atom_id res chain seq x y z
N MET A 1 15.39 -30.62 21.41
CA MET A 1 14.37 -29.71 21.96
C MET A 1 13.08 -30.04 21.21
N SER A 2 12.05 -30.55 21.90
CA SER A 2 10.84 -31.06 21.24
C SER A 2 9.87 -29.91 20.99
N SER A 3 9.77 -29.46 19.74
CA SER A 3 8.70 -28.57 19.30
C SER A 3 7.59 -29.41 18.69
N GLY A 4 6.44 -29.48 19.36
CA GLY A 4 5.29 -30.29 18.96
C GLY A 4 5.56 -31.78 18.72
N HIS A 5 4.64 -32.40 17.97
CA HIS A 5 4.65 -33.80 17.58
C HIS A 5 4.77 -33.93 16.05
N THR A 6 5.70 -34.76 15.58
CA THR A 6 5.88 -35.04 14.15
C THR A 6 4.84 -36.03 13.65
N VAL A 7 4.05 -35.61 12.66
CA VAL A 7 3.02 -36.45 12.02
C VAL A 7 3.40 -36.90 10.60
N ILE A 8 4.26 -36.14 9.92
CA ILE A 8 4.79 -36.46 8.58
C ILE A 8 6.28 -36.11 8.59
N GLY A 9 7.12 -36.92 7.95
CA GLY A 9 8.54 -36.62 7.76
C GLY A 9 9.42 -37.03 8.95
N GLY A 10 10.34 -36.14 9.35
CA GLY A 10 11.26 -36.36 10.47
C GLY A 10 12.55 -37.12 10.15
N LYS A 11 12.75 -37.56 8.89
CA LYS A 11 14.01 -38.15 8.46
C LYS A 11 15.09 -37.08 8.31
N ILE A 12 16.24 -37.31 8.94
CA ILE A 12 17.41 -36.46 8.88
C ILE A 12 18.58 -37.31 8.40
N ASP A 13 19.42 -36.74 7.54
CA ASP A 13 20.73 -37.26 7.18
C ASP A 13 21.74 -36.12 7.34
N GLU A 14 22.57 -36.21 8.38
CA GLU A 14 23.50 -35.15 8.75
C GLU A 14 24.66 -35.03 7.76
N GLU A 15 25.11 -36.15 7.19
CA GLU A 15 26.21 -36.18 6.22
C GLU A 15 25.82 -35.44 4.93
N GLU A 16 24.58 -35.65 4.47
CA GLU A 16 24.04 -35.02 3.28
C GLU A 16 23.34 -33.67 3.53
N LYS A 17 23.32 -33.19 4.78
CA LYS A 17 22.57 -31.99 5.22
C LYS A 17 21.09 -32.04 4.79
N TYR A 18 20.52 -33.23 4.79
CA TYR A 18 19.17 -33.47 4.34
C TYR A 18 18.21 -33.51 5.53
N ILE A 19 17.12 -32.77 5.40
CA ILE A 19 15.98 -32.81 6.32
C ILE A 19 14.75 -33.05 5.44
N ALA A 20 14.00 -34.11 5.70
CA ALA A 20 12.78 -34.41 4.97
C ALA A 20 11.69 -33.34 5.25
N PRO A 21 10.78 -33.07 4.29
CA PRO A 21 9.57 -32.29 4.56
C PRO A 21 8.82 -32.84 5.76
N THR A 22 8.70 -32.01 6.80
CA THR A 22 8.24 -32.45 8.12
C THR A 22 7.08 -31.58 8.58
N VAL A 23 5.98 -32.21 8.98
CA VAL A 23 4.80 -31.52 9.52
C VAL A 23 4.72 -31.77 11.02
N LEU A 24 4.57 -30.70 11.78
CA LEU A 24 4.46 -30.72 13.24
C LEU A 24 3.05 -30.28 13.64
N VAL A 25 2.42 -31.04 14.54
CA VAL A 25 1.16 -30.68 15.21
C VAL A 25 1.38 -30.51 16.70
N ASP A 26 0.37 -30.06 17.43
CA ASP A 26 0.44 -29.80 18.88
C ASP A 26 1.60 -28.85 19.24
N VAL A 27 1.91 -27.91 18.34
CA VAL A 27 2.95 -26.90 18.52
C VAL A 27 2.38 -25.75 19.34
N THR A 28 3.12 -25.31 20.35
CA THR A 28 2.72 -24.13 21.14
C THR A 28 3.35 -22.85 20.57
N PRO A 29 2.71 -21.67 20.73
CA PRO A 29 3.29 -20.42 20.26
C PRO A 29 4.67 -20.12 20.85
N SER A 30 4.95 -20.60 22.07
CA SER A 30 6.22 -20.47 22.79
C SER A 30 7.30 -21.47 22.36
N ASP A 31 6.98 -22.46 21.53
CA ASP A 31 7.96 -23.44 21.07
C ASP A 31 9.04 -22.77 20.20
N PRO A 32 10.32 -23.20 20.27
CA PRO A 32 11.41 -22.61 19.49
C PRO A 32 11.13 -22.49 17.99
N VAL A 33 10.46 -23.49 17.39
CA VAL A 33 10.08 -23.47 15.95
C VAL A 33 9.14 -22.32 15.57
N MET A 34 8.46 -21.71 16.56
CA MET A 34 7.54 -20.59 16.38
C MET A 34 8.13 -19.25 16.82
N GLN A 35 9.36 -19.20 17.35
CA GLN A 35 10.01 -17.98 17.83
C GLN A 35 10.90 -17.33 16.77
N GLU A 36 11.40 -18.12 15.83
CA GLU A 36 12.32 -17.68 14.78
C GLU A 36 11.81 -18.13 13.40
N GLU A 37 12.34 -17.51 12.35
CA GLU A 37 12.02 -17.92 10.99
C GLU A 37 12.69 -19.27 10.68
N ILE A 38 11.87 -20.25 10.27
CA ILE A 38 12.30 -21.65 10.14
C ILE A 38 13.36 -21.84 9.05
N PHE A 39 13.23 -21.14 7.91
CA PHE A 39 14.13 -21.26 6.73
C PHE A 39 14.50 -22.70 6.32
N GLY A 40 13.60 -23.65 6.59
CA GLY A 40 13.84 -25.07 6.43
C GLY A 40 12.53 -25.83 6.21
N PRO A 41 12.60 -27.15 5.94
CA PRO A 41 11.46 -27.93 5.49
C PRO A 41 10.56 -28.38 6.65
N LEU A 42 10.30 -27.51 7.63
CA LEU A 42 9.40 -27.75 8.76
C LEU A 42 8.13 -26.91 8.59
N LEU A 43 6.97 -27.54 8.73
CA LEU A 43 5.66 -26.91 8.66
C LEU A 43 4.90 -27.16 9.98
N PRO A 44 5.00 -26.26 10.96
CA PRO A 44 4.18 -26.32 12.17
C PRO A 44 2.73 -25.92 11.87
N ILE A 45 1.78 -26.65 12.44
CA ILE A 45 0.35 -26.38 12.38
C ILE A 45 -0.12 -25.96 13.76
N ILE A 46 -0.73 -24.78 13.84
CA ILE A 46 -1.40 -24.26 15.03
C ILE A 46 -2.89 -24.21 14.73
N ASN A 47 -3.68 -24.85 15.59
CA ASN A 47 -5.13 -24.77 15.52
C ASN A 47 -5.60 -23.49 16.20
N VAL A 48 -6.58 -22.85 15.59
CA VAL A 48 -7.28 -21.66 16.10
C VAL A 48 -8.77 -21.90 15.97
N GLU A 49 -9.55 -21.38 16.91
CA GLU A 49 -10.99 -21.62 17.01
C GLU A 49 -11.80 -20.69 16.08
N SER A 50 -11.21 -19.57 15.65
CA SER A 50 -11.88 -18.62 14.75
C SER A 50 -10.95 -17.82 13.85
N THR A 51 -11.54 -17.11 12.89
CA THR A 51 -10.83 -16.15 12.03
C THR A 51 -10.26 -14.98 12.85
N GLU A 52 -11.00 -14.51 13.85
CA GLU A 52 -10.56 -13.44 14.76
C GLU A 52 -9.32 -13.87 15.55
N GLU A 53 -9.32 -15.09 16.10
CA GLU A 53 -8.15 -15.60 16.81
C GLU A 53 -6.92 -15.73 15.89
N ALA A 54 -7.12 -16.15 14.64
CA ALA A 54 -6.05 -16.18 13.65
C ALA A 54 -5.46 -14.78 13.39
N ILE A 55 -6.32 -13.77 13.25
CA ILE A 55 -5.93 -12.38 13.02
C ILE A 55 -5.17 -11.83 14.24
N ASP A 56 -5.70 -12.06 15.45
CA ASP A 56 -5.05 -11.66 16.69
C ASP A 56 -3.68 -12.35 16.84
N PHE A 57 -3.59 -13.63 16.50
CA PHE A 57 -2.34 -14.39 16.51
C PHE A 57 -1.29 -13.80 15.57
N ILE A 58 -1.69 -13.40 14.36
CA ILE A 58 -0.81 -12.73 13.38
C ILE A 58 -0.38 -11.36 13.90
N ASN A 59 -1.32 -10.55 14.39
CA ASN A 59 -1.08 -9.17 14.83
C ASN A 59 -0.23 -9.08 16.11
N CYS A 60 -0.19 -10.13 16.93
CA CYS A 60 0.71 -10.21 18.09
C CYS A 60 2.18 -10.42 17.73
N ARG A 61 2.50 -10.58 16.44
CA ARG A 61 3.84 -10.87 15.92
C ARG A 61 4.32 -9.77 14.98
N GLU A 62 5.60 -9.83 14.66
CA GLU A 62 6.17 -8.92 13.68
C GLU A 62 5.58 -9.12 12.29
N LYS A 63 5.43 -8.01 11.57
CA LYS A 63 4.75 -7.96 10.27
C LYS A 63 5.49 -8.82 9.24
N PRO A 64 4.87 -9.89 8.70
CA PRO A 64 5.53 -10.80 7.79
C PRO A 64 5.66 -10.19 6.38
N LEU A 65 6.58 -10.76 5.59
CA LEU A 65 6.72 -10.40 4.19
C LEU A 65 5.50 -10.82 3.36
N ALA A 66 4.93 -11.99 3.67
CA ALA A 66 3.80 -12.55 2.95
C ALA A 66 2.77 -13.12 3.93
N LEU A 67 1.49 -12.93 3.61
CA LEU A 67 0.36 -13.60 4.26
C LEU A 67 -0.40 -14.40 3.20
N TYR A 68 -0.68 -15.68 3.51
CA TYR A 68 -1.44 -16.58 2.64
C TYR A 68 -2.77 -16.93 3.28
N VAL A 69 -3.87 -16.75 2.55
CA VAL A 69 -5.22 -17.01 3.05
C VAL A 69 -5.92 -17.98 2.11
N PHE A 70 -6.30 -19.16 2.61
CA PHE A 70 -7.07 -20.15 1.85
C PHE A 70 -8.52 -20.13 2.34
N ALA A 71 -9.42 -19.60 1.53
CA ALA A 71 -10.84 -19.49 1.85
C ALA A 71 -11.70 -19.42 0.58
N ASN A 72 -12.88 -20.06 0.63
CA ASN A 72 -13.88 -19.96 -0.42
C ASN A 72 -14.75 -18.69 -0.28
N ASP A 73 -14.91 -18.17 0.94
CA ASP A 73 -15.67 -16.95 1.19
C ASP A 73 -14.77 -15.71 1.06
N HIS A 74 -15.16 -14.79 0.20
CA HIS A 74 -14.44 -13.54 -0.01
C HIS A 74 -14.40 -12.67 1.24
N LYS A 75 -15.45 -12.72 2.09
CA LYS A 75 -15.47 -11.91 3.31
C LYS A 75 -14.37 -12.31 4.29
N THR A 76 -14.04 -13.59 4.35
CA THR A 76 -12.91 -14.07 5.16
C THR A 76 -11.60 -13.48 4.64
N VAL A 77 -11.37 -13.51 3.32
CA VAL A 77 -10.17 -12.94 2.70
C VAL A 77 -10.09 -11.44 2.95
N ASP A 78 -11.16 -10.70 2.68
CA ASP A 78 -11.24 -9.25 2.89
C ASP A 78 -10.92 -8.88 4.34
N LYS A 79 -11.44 -9.66 5.30
CA LYS A 79 -11.15 -9.45 6.72
C LYS A 79 -9.66 -9.56 7.03
N PHE A 80 -8.96 -10.59 6.53
CA PHE A 80 -7.51 -10.69 6.71
C PHE A 80 -6.76 -9.53 6.04
N VAL A 81 -7.20 -9.07 4.88
CA VAL A 81 -6.59 -7.92 4.17
C VAL A 81 -6.77 -6.61 4.96
N GLU A 82 -7.95 -6.40 5.54
CA GLU A 82 -8.28 -5.16 6.27
C GLU A 82 -7.71 -5.12 7.69
N GLU A 83 -7.64 -6.27 8.37
CA GLU A 83 -7.32 -6.34 9.80
C GLU A 83 -5.90 -6.81 10.11
N THR A 84 -5.07 -7.10 9.09
CA THR A 84 -3.64 -7.44 9.27
C THR A 84 -2.71 -6.53 8.47
N SER A 85 -1.40 -6.62 8.71
CA SER A 85 -0.39 -5.86 7.97
C SER A 85 0.78 -6.76 7.59
N SER A 86 1.03 -6.87 6.28
CA SER A 86 2.10 -7.68 5.69
C SER A 86 2.63 -6.99 4.42
N GLY A 87 3.76 -7.47 3.89
CA GLY A 87 4.29 -6.98 2.61
C GLY A 87 3.37 -7.29 1.43
N ALA A 88 2.79 -8.49 1.40
CA ALA A 88 1.80 -8.92 0.42
C ALA A 88 0.80 -9.92 1.02
N VAL A 89 -0.42 -9.91 0.50
CA VAL A 89 -1.44 -10.93 0.76
C VAL A 89 -1.72 -11.70 -0.53
N CYS A 90 -1.71 -13.03 -0.45
CA CYS A 90 -2.09 -13.90 -1.57
C CYS A 90 -3.19 -14.86 -1.11
N ALA A 91 -4.32 -14.82 -1.81
CA ALA A 91 -5.48 -15.65 -1.50
C ALA A 91 -5.52 -16.87 -2.42
N ASN A 92 -5.75 -18.05 -1.83
CA ASN A 92 -5.91 -19.33 -2.51
C ASN A 92 -4.72 -19.79 -3.37
N ASP A 93 -3.53 -19.23 -3.14
CA ASP A 93 -2.27 -19.65 -3.74
C ASP A 93 -1.09 -19.22 -2.84
N THR A 94 0.11 -19.65 -3.18
CA THR A 94 1.36 -19.23 -2.53
C THR A 94 2.39 -18.78 -3.55
N MET A 95 3.25 -17.82 -3.18
CA MET A 95 4.40 -17.33 -3.97
C MET A 95 4.12 -16.70 -5.35
N ILE A 96 2.97 -16.95 -5.98
CA ILE A 96 2.72 -16.62 -7.39
C ILE A 96 2.86 -15.12 -7.68
N TYR A 97 2.49 -14.27 -6.71
CA TYR A 97 2.58 -12.80 -6.82
C TYR A 97 4.02 -12.31 -7.02
N VAL A 98 5.04 -13.08 -6.60
CA VAL A 98 6.46 -12.73 -6.80
C VAL A 98 6.83 -12.76 -8.28
N SER A 99 6.12 -13.52 -9.11
CA SER A 99 6.34 -13.55 -10.56
C SER A 99 5.60 -12.45 -11.33
N ALA A 100 4.71 -11.71 -10.67
CA ALA A 100 3.92 -10.65 -11.29
C ALA A 100 4.72 -9.33 -11.30
N ASP A 101 5.22 -8.96 -12.48
CA ASP A 101 6.07 -7.79 -12.74
C ASP A 101 5.46 -6.43 -12.37
N HIS A 102 4.14 -6.32 -12.42
CA HIS A 102 3.37 -5.11 -12.10
C HIS A 102 2.97 -5.02 -10.63
N VAL A 103 3.18 -6.08 -9.84
CA VAL A 103 2.90 -6.09 -8.41
C VAL A 103 4.18 -5.66 -7.68
N PRO A 104 4.14 -4.59 -6.87
CA PRO A 104 5.25 -4.22 -6.01
C PRO A 104 5.61 -5.37 -5.07
N PHE A 105 6.88 -5.74 -5.03
CA PHE A 105 7.40 -6.70 -4.06
C PHE A 105 8.28 -5.99 -3.04
N GLY A 106 7.87 -6.05 -1.78
CA GLY A 106 8.51 -5.34 -0.67
C GLY A 106 7.92 -5.74 0.67
N GLY A 107 8.64 -5.42 1.74
CA GLY A 107 8.21 -5.68 3.11
C GLY A 107 7.61 -4.45 3.79
N VAL A 108 7.19 -4.65 5.03
CA VAL A 108 6.74 -3.58 5.94
C VAL A 108 7.20 -3.87 7.36
N GLY A 109 7.78 -2.88 8.04
CA GLY A 109 8.30 -3.07 9.40
C GLY A 109 9.53 -3.99 9.39
N HIS A 110 9.52 -5.05 10.20
CA HIS A 110 10.65 -5.98 10.31
C HIS A 110 10.88 -6.84 9.05
N SER A 111 9.87 -7.00 8.19
CA SER A 111 10.04 -7.69 6.90
C SER A 111 10.71 -6.83 5.83
N GLY A 112 10.93 -5.53 6.08
CA GLY A 112 11.66 -4.63 5.18
C GLY A 112 10.95 -3.30 4.93
N THR A 113 11.58 -2.47 4.10
CA THR A 113 11.06 -1.18 3.65
C THR A 113 11.35 -0.97 2.16
N GLY A 114 10.50 -0.18 1.50
CA GLY A 114 10.55 0.01 0.06
C GLY A 114 9.98 -1.18 -0.71
N ALA A 115 9.88 -1.05 -2.02
CA ALA A 115 9.41 -2.10 -2.90
C ALA A 115 10.09 -2.00 -4.27
N TYR A 116 10.22 -3.14 -4.95
CA TYR A 116 10.71 -3.20 -6.33
C TYR A 116 9.77 -4.06 -7.18
N HIS A 117 10.24 -4.49 -8.36
CA HIS A 117 9.52 -5.03 -9.53
C HIS A 117 9.07 -3.98 -10.54
N GLY A 118 9.27 -4.32 -11.81
CA GLY A 118 8.82 -3.56 -12.98
C GLY A 118 9.04 -2.05 -12.83
N LYS A 119 7.95 -1.30 -12.99
CA LYS A 119 7.93 0.16 -12.87
C LYS A 119 8.29 0.64 -11.47
N THR A 120 7.82 -0.05 -10.43
CA THR A 120 8.09 0.31 -9.03
C THR A 120 9.58 0.27 -8.74
N GLY A 121 10.28 -0.77 -9.20
CA GLY A 121 11.73 -0.86 -9.07
C GLY A 121 12.47 0.28 -9.79
N PHE A 122 12.05 0.62 -11.02
CA PHE A 122 12.62 1.78 -11.72
C PHE A 122 12.40 3.08 -10.94
N GLU A 123 11.21 3.30 -10.40
CA GLU A 123 10.89 4.48 -9.61
C GLU A 123 11.68 4.54 -8.29
N GLU A 124 11.89 3.41 -7.63
CA GLU A 124 12.64 3.30 -6.37
C GLU A 124 14.13 3.63 -6.57
N PHE A 125 14.72 3.17 -7.68
CA PHE A 125 16.12 3.45 -8.03
C PHE A 125 16.33 4.75 -8.82
N SER A 126 15.29 5.58 -8.96
CA SER A 126 15.35 6.84 -9.71
C SER A 126 15.06 8.05 -8.83
N HIS A 127 15.79 9.14 -9.08
CA HIS A 127 15.45 10.45 -8.51
C HIS A 127 14.36 11.14 -9.34
N LYS A 128 13.15 11.27 -8.77
CA LYS A 128 12.02 11.99 -9.37
C LYS A 128 12.25 13.51 -9.33
N LYS A 129 13.06 14.04 -10.24
CA LYS A 129 13.43 15.47 -10.31
C LYS A 129 12.22 16.35 -10.69
N PRO A 130 11.71 17.21 -9.80
CA PRO A 130 10.67 18.16 -10.18
C PRO A 130 11.25 19.25 -11.08
N VAL A 131 10.54 19.56 -12.16
CA VAL A 131 10.86 20.69 -13.06
C VAL A 131 9.61 21.54 -13.20
N TYR A 132 9.68 22.78 -12.70
CA TYR A 132 8.60 23.75 -12.79
C TYR A 132 9.04 24.91 -13.68
N ALA A 133 8.36 25.09 -14.81
CA ALA A 133 8.63 26.15 -15.77
C ALA A 133 7.37 27.02 -15.95
N THR A 134 7.47 28.29 -15.57
CA THR A 134 6.39 29.27 -15.75
C THR A 134 6.60 30.05 -17.05
N LYS A 135 5.49 30.41 -17.70
CA LYS A 135 5.53 31.40 -18.78
C LYS A 135 5.66 32.79 -18.15
N GLN A 136 6.40 33.69 -18.81
CA GLN A 136 6.58 35.08 -18.36
C GLN A 136 5.32 35.96 -18.56
N MET A 137 4.15 35.35 -18.78
CA MET A 137 2.88 36.04 -19.03
C MET A 137 2.00 36.00 -17.78
N MET A 138 1.01 36.89 -17.71
CA MET A 138 0.05 36.99 -16.60
C MET A 138 0.69 37.36 -15.23
N GLU A 139 1.77 38.13 -15.26
CA GLU A 139 2.43 38.66 -14.06
C GLU A 139 1.50 39.50 -13.17
N SER A 140 0.49 40.13 -13.76
CA SER A 140 -0.56 40.84 -13.02
C SER A 140 -1.36 39.95 -12.06
N VAL A 141 -1.45 38.65 -12.34
CA VAL A 141 -2.11 37.66 -11.46
C VAL A 141 -1.21 37.31 -10.26
N ASN A 142 0.12 37.42 -10.44
CA ASN A 142 1.10 37.26 -9.37
C ASN A 142 1.16 38.47 -8.41
N THR A 143 0.42 39.55 -8.66
CA THR A 143 0.40 40.71 -7.75
C THR A 143 -0.03 40.36 -6.33
N LEU A 144 -0.86 39.34 -6.17
CA LEU A 144 -1.30 38.84 -4.86
C LEU A 144 -0.17 38.22 -4.01
N ARG A 145 0.94 37.78 -4.63
CA ARG A 145 2.13 37.28 -3.91
C ARG A 145 3.17 38.36 -3.61
N TYR A 146 3.01 39.58 -4.16
CA TYR A 146 3.99 40.66 -3.99
C TYR A 146 3.60 41.64 -2.87
N PRO A 147 4.57 42.19 -2.13
CA PRO A 147 4.34 43.31 -1.23
C PRO A 147 3.81 44.57 -1.95
N PRO A 148 3.09 45.48 -1.28
CA PRO A 148 2.69 45.43 0.13
C PRO A 148 1.48 44.52 0.39
N TYR A 149 1.55 43.73 1.45
CA TYR A 149 0.44 42.88 1.88
C TYR A 149 -0.62 43.74 2.56
N ASN A 150 -1.83 43.76 2.02
CA ASN A 150 -2.99 44.37 2.66
C ASN A 150 -3.96 43.27 3.10
N ASP A 151 -4.73 43.54 4.16
CA ASP A 151 -5.65 42.56 4.74
C ASP A 151 -6.67 42.05 3.71
N THR A 152 -7.02 42.87 2.71
CA THR A 152 -7.92 42.49 1.60
C THR A 152 -7.31 41.45 0.66
N ASN A 153 -6.04 41.59 0.26
CA ASN A 153 -5.32 40.67 -0.62
C ASN A 153 -4.98 39.39 0.12
N VAL A 154 -4.57 39.50 1.39
CA VAL A 154 -4.37 38.33 2.26
C VAL A 154 -5.68 37.58 2.44
N SER A 155 -6.80 38.27 2.69
CA SER A 155 -8.12 37.64 2.79
C SER A 155 -8.58 37.00 1.47
N ARG A 156 -8.27 37.62 0.32
CA ARG A 156 -8.54 37.04 -1.01
C ARG A 156 -7.70 35.78 -1.27
N VAL A 157 -6.41 35.81 -0.93
CA VAL A 157 -5.51 34.66 -1.05
C VAL A 157 -5.95 33.55 -0.10
N VAL A 158 -6.32 33.86 1.14
CA VAL A 158 -6.88 32.90 2.09
C VAL A 158 -8.24 32.39 1.65
N TRP A 159 -9.06 33.17 0.95
CA TRP A 159 -10.32 32.67 0.36
C TRP A 159 -10.06 31.76 -0.85
N LEU A 160 -9.04 32.05 -1.66
CA LEU A 160 -8.63 31.23 -2.81
C LEU A 160 -7.95 29.93 -2.40
N ILE A 161 -7.08 29.97 -1.38
CA ILE A 161 -6.29 28.84 -0.88
C ILE A 161 -7.02 28.09 0.23
N GLY A 162 -7.86 28.78 1.00
CA GLY A 162 -8.50 28.29 2.21
C GLY A 162 -9.83 27.58 1.93
N LYS A 163 -9.74 26.25 2.02
CA LYS A 163 -10.75 25.29 2.47
C LYS A 163 -12.16 25.43 1.85
N SER A 164 -12.52 24.36 1.13
CA SER A 164 -13.64 23.48 1.46
C SER A 164 -14.25 23.69 2.87
N LEU A 165 -14.96 24.80 3.08
CA LEU A 165 -16.00 24.91 4.10
C LEU A 165 -17.16 24.09 3.55
N LYS A 166 -17.49 22.95 4.18
CA LYS A 166 -18.70 22.13 3.97
C LYS A 166 -19.72 22.81 3.03
N ARG A 167 -19.55 22.66 1.71
CA ARG A 167 -20.46 23.26 0.72
C ARG A 167 -21.57 22.24 0.49
N SER A 168 -22.77 22.57 0.94
CA SER A 168 -23.95 21.76 0.67
C SER A 168 -24.23 21.76 -0.84
N PRO A 169 -24.64 20.64 -1.45
CA PRO A 169 -25.00 20.58 -2.88
C PRO A 169 -26.13 21.56 -3.30
N SER A 170 -26.80 22.20 -2.34
CA SER A 170 -27.89 23.15 -2.54
C SER A 170 -27.45 24.60 -2.80
N ASP A 171 -26.15 24.91 -2.79
CA ASP A 171 -25.67 26.28 -3.00
C ASP A 171 -25.76 26.67 -4.49
N ILE A 172 -26.92 27.23 -4.89
CA ILE A 172 -27.25 27.69 -6.27
C ILE A 172 -26.20 28.64 -6.86
N LEU A 173 -25.41 29.29 -5.99
CA LEU A 173 -24.30 30.20 -6.37
C LEU A 173 -23.13 29.48 -7.07
N PHE A 174 -23.06 28.14 -7.05
CA PHE A 174 -22.00 27.35 -7.68
C PHE A 174 -22.22 27.06 -9.18
N ILE A 175 -23.48 27.10 -9.62
CA ILE A 175 -23.87 26.79 -11.00
C ILE A 175 -23.21 27.75 -12.01
N PRO A 176 -23.15 29.08 -11.78
CA PRO A 176 -22.45 29.99 -12.67
C PRO A 176 -20.95 29.70 -12.79
N CYS A 177 -20.26 29.37 -11.70
CA CYS A 177 -18.83 29.06 -11.70
C CYS A 177 -18.52 27.76 -12.43
N LEU A 178 -19.36 26.73 -12.25
CA LEU A 178 -19.25 25.47 -13.00
C LEU A 178 -19.49 25.66 -14.50
N LEU A 179 -20.50 26.45 -14.86
CA LEU A 179 -20.79 26.78 -16.28
C LEU A 179 -19.66 27.59 -16.91
N LEU A 180 -19.07 28.55 -16.18
CA LEU A 180 -17.91 29.31 -16.64
C LEU A 180 -16.68 28.40 -16.82
N GLY A 181 -16.45 27.47 -15.87
CA GLY A 181 -15.38 26.48 -15.96
C GLY A 181 -15.54 25.54 -17.16
N PHE A 182 -16.76 25.07 -17.41
CA PHE A 182 -17.08 24.26 -18.60
C PHE A 182 -16.87 25.04 -19.90
N LEU A 183 -17.35 26.29 -19.96
CA LEU A 183 -17.18 27.14 -21.13
C LEU A 183 -15.70 27.42 -21.41
N CYS A 184 -14.92 27.71 -20.37
CA CYS A 184 -13.48 27.95 -20.50
C CYS A 184 -12.73 26.69 -20.95
N SER A 185 -13.06 25.52 -20.38
CA SER A 185 -12.49 24.22 -20.80
C SER A 185 -12.84 23.89 -22.25
N PHE A 186 -14.08 24.14 -22.67
CA PHE A 186 -14.54 23.93 -24.04
C PHE A 186 -13.82 24.85 -25.03
N VAL A 187 -13.67 26.13 -24.68
CA VAL A 187 -12.92 27.12 -25.48
C VAL A 187 -11.44 26.74 -25.57
N MET A 188 -10.80 26.30 -24.48
CA MET A 188 -9.40 25.83 -24.52
C MET A 188 -9.22 24.58 -25.38
N LYS A 189 -10.24 23.70 -25.43
CA LYS A 189 -10.24 22.51 -26.30
C LYS A 189 -10.41 22.84 -27.78
N ILE A 190 -11.16 23.90 -28.11
CA ILE A 190 -11.35 24.41 -29.48
C ILE A 190 -10.11 25.18 -29.98
N ILE A 191 -9.46 25.95 -29.10
CA ILE A 191 -8.28 26.78 -29.46
C ILE A 191 -7.00 25.92 -29.58
N GLY A 192 -7.02 24.66 -29.13
CA GLY A 192 -5.93 23.71 -29.39
C GLY A 192 -4.63 24.08 -28.68
N LEU A 193 -4.67 24.36 -27.37
CA LEU A 193 -3.44 24.56 -26.62
C LEU A 193 -2.60 23.25 -26.59
N PRO A 194 -1.27 23.33 -26.78
CA PRO A 194 -0.41 22.16 -26.77
C PRO A 194 -0.53 21.39 -25.45
N ARG A 195 -0.74 20.07 -25.54
CA ARG A 195 -0.95 19.11 -24.44
C ARG A 195 0.16 19.02 -23.37
N TYR A 196 1.24 19.81 -23.48
CA TYR A 196 2.43 19.70 -22.65
C TYR A 196 2.34 20.39 -21.27
N PHE A 197 1.19 20.93 -20.87
CA PHE A 197 1.06 21.72 -19.63
C PHE A 197 -0.07 21.26 -18.69
N LEU A 198 -0.69 20.12 -18.95
CA LEU A 198 -1.72 19.54 -18.10
C LEU A 198 -1.43 18.04 -17.92
N SER A 199 -0.43 17.72 -17.10
CA SER A 199 -0.29 16.45 -16.39
C SER A 199 0.52 16.65 -15.12
#